data_AF-A0A9D8Q7M6-F1
#
_entry.id   AF-A0A9D8Q7M6-F1
#
_cell.length_a   1.000
_cell.length_b   1.000
_cell.length_c   1.000
_cell.angle_alpha   90.00
_cell.angle_beta   90.00
_cell.angle_gamma   90.00
#
_symmetry.space_group_name_H-M   'P 1'
#
loop_
_entity.id
_entity.type
_entity.pdbx_description
1 polymer ?
#
loop_
_entity_poly.entity_id
_entity_poly.type
_entity_poly.pdbx_seq_one_letter_code
_entity_poly.pdbx_strand_id
1 'polypeptide(L)'
;MSNADWAEIEADTSAWLERLEKNRTRAGELLAEKGLTIHQATDILFSRIAESGVVPEILLTPEDEYDAWFRAKVQEALDDPRPLIPGEEVEAYFAMKRAALSARIANGEK
;
A
#
# COMPACT_ATOMS: atom_id res chain seq x y z
N MET A 1 -26.52 -9.32 30.38
CA MET A 1 -25.10 -8.97 30.35
C MET A 1 -24.62 -8.88 31.79
N SER A 2 -23.68 -9.75 32.14
CA SER A 2 -23.15 -9.86 33.49
C SER A 2 -22.00 -8.86 33.71
N ASN A 3 -21.59 -8.66 34.95
CA ASN A 3 -20.43 -7.82 35.28
C ASN A 3 -19.10 -8.42 34.75
N ALA A 4 -19.07 -9.73 34.47
CA ALA A 4 -17.91 -10.42 33.88
C ALA A 4 -17.77 -10.11 32.39
N ASP A 5 -18.88 -9.94 31.66
CA ASP A 5 -18.89 -9.65 30.22
C ASP A 5 -18.25 -8.28 29.93
N TRP A 6 -18.42 -7.30 30.82
CA TRP A 6 -17.83 -5.96 30.66
C TRP A 6 -16.33 -5.92 30.94
N ALA A 7 -15.85 -6.69 31.92
CA ALA A 7 -14.43 -6.77 32.24
C ALA A 7 -13.61 -7.44 31.13
N GLU A 8 -14.19 -8.43 30.45
CA GLU A 8 -13.60 -9.09 29.29
C GLU A 8 -13.53 -8.14 28.07
N ILE A 9 -14.60 -7.40 27.80
CA ILE A 9 -14.62 -6.37 26.74
C ILE A 9 -13.60 -5.26 27.04
N GLU A 10 -13.50 -4.81 28.29
CA GLU A 10 -12.56 -3.76 28.69
C GLU A 10 -11.10 -4.23 28.57
N ALA A 11 -10.81 -5.49 28.89
CA ALA A 11 -9.49 -6.09 28.70
C ALA A 11 -9.11 -6.22 27.21
N ASP A 12 -10.03 -6.69 26.36
CA ASP A 12 -9.81 -6.80 24.91
C ASP A 12 -9.64 -5.40 24.27
N THR A 13 -10.44 -4.43 24.72
CA THR A 13 -10.33 -3.02 24.30
C THR A 13 -8.98 -2.42 24.70
N SER A 14 -8.50 -2.69 25.92
CA SER A 14 -7.21 -2.20 26.41
C SER A 14 -6.04 -2.80 25.64
N ALA A 15 -6.08 -4.11 25.38
CA ALA A 15 -5.09 -4.79 24.56
C ALA A 15 -5.08 -4.26 23.11
N TRP A 16 -6.27 -3.98 22.55
CA TRP A 16 -6.41 -3.37 21.23
C TRP A 16 -5.82 -1.95 21.18
N LEU A 17 -6.08 -1.12 22.18
CA LEU A 17 -5.55 0.25 22.27
C LEU A 17 -4.03 0.28 22.44
N GLU A 18 -3.48 -0.60 23.29
CA GLU A 18 -2.03 -0.73 23.44
C GLU A 18 -1.37 -1.11 22.12
N ARG A 19 -1.95 -2.10 21.41
CA ARG A 19 -1.46 -2.51 20.10
C ARG A 19 -1.56 -1.39 19.07
N LEU A 20 -2.66 -0.63 19.08
CA LEU A 20 -2.87 0.50 18.17
C LEU A 20 -1.79 1.57 18.38
N GLU A 21 -1.55 1.97 19.62
CA GLU A 21 -0.54 2.98 19.93
C GLU A 21 0.87 2.49 19.59
N LYS A 22 1.21 1.24 19.92
CA LYS A 22 2.49 0.63 19.52
C LYS A 22 2.70 0.68 18.01
N ASN A 23 1.68 0.34 17.23
CA ASN A 23 1.74 0.38 15.78
C ASN A 23 1.90 1.81 15.25
N ARG A 24 1.19 2.79 15.83
CA ARG A 24 1.31 4.21 15.46
C ARG A 24 2.71 4.75 15.73
N THR A 25 3.28 4.46 16.90
CA THR A 25 4.66 4.84 17.22
C THR A 25 5.64 4.24 16.22
N ARG A 26 5.53 2.92 15.97
CA ARG A 26 6.43 2.23 15.05
C ARG A 26 6.33 2.74 13.61
N ALA A 27 5.12 2.98 13.12
CA ALA A 27 4.91 3.57 11.81
C ALA A 27 5.53 4.97 11.70
N GLY A 28 5.40 5.80 12.75
CA GLY A 28 6.03 7.11 12.82
C GLY A 28 7.55 7.05 12.71
N GLU A 29 8.20 6.13 13.41
CA GLU A 29 9.65 5.92 13.33
C GLU A 29 10.11 5.53 11.92
N LEU A 30 9.45 4.53 11.32
CA LEU A 30 9.81 4.03 9.99
C LEU A 30 9.60 5.08 8.90
N LEU A 31 8.54 5.87 8.99
CA LEU A 31 8.29 6.98 8.06
C LEU A 31 9.32 8.10 8.25
N ALA A 32 9.67 8.43 9.50
CA ALA A 32 10.69 9.43 9.79
C ALA A 32 12.06 9.03 9.24
N GLU A 33 12.42 7.74 9.31
CA GLU A 33 13.63 7.19 8.67
C GLU A 33 13.67 7.50 7.16
N LYS A 34 12.50 7.54 6.51
CA LYS A 34 12.35 7.86 5.07
C LYS A 34 12.09 9.36 4.80
N GLY A 35 12.20 10.22 5.82
CA GLY A 35 11.96 11.66 5.68
C GLY A 35 10.48 12.05 5.52
N LEU A 36 9.56 11.18 5.95
CA LEU A 36 8.12 11.38 5.85
C LEU A 36 7.48 11.49 7.24
N THR A 37 6.44 12.30 7.34
CA THR A 37 5.53 12.31 8.50
C THR A 37 4.33 11.37 8.24
N ILE A 38 3.65 10.95 9.32
CA ILE A 38 2.40 10.17 9.23
C ILE A 38 1.34 10.91 8.39
N HIS A 39 1.27 12.24 8.51
CA HIS A 39 0.32 13.05 7.74
C HIS A 39 0.61 12.98 6.24
N GLN A 40 1.87 13.18 5.84
CA GLN A 40 2.28 13.07 4.43
C GLN A 40 2.03 11.68 3.85
N ALA A 41 2.33 10.62 4.61
CA ALA A 41 2.06 9.26 4.17
C ALA A 41 0.55 9.01 3.97
N THR A 42 -0.28 9.51 4.88
CA THR A 42 -1.74 9.41 4.79
C THR A 42 -2.29 10.19 3.60
N ASP A 43 -1.79 11.41 3.34
CA ASP A 43 -2.22 12.23 2.20
C ASP A 43 -1.85 11.58 0.86
N ILE A 44 -0.66 10.99 0.76
CA ILE A 44 -0.23 10.23 -0.42
C ILE A 44 -1.18 9.05 -0.65
N LEU A 45 -1.48 8.28 0.41
CA LEU A 45 -2.39 7.13 0.32
C LEU A 45 -3.80 7.56 -0.13
N PHE A 46 -4.36 8.59 0.49
CA PHE A 46 -5.70 9.07 0.15
C PHE A 46 -5.76 9.62 -1.26
N SER A 47 -4.75 10.39 -1.68
CA SER A 47 -4.64 10.86 -3.07
C SER A 47 -4.59 9.67 -4.03
N ARG A 48 -3.83 8.63 -3.70
CA ARG A 48 -3.72 7.42 -4.53
C ARG A 48 -5.05 6.69 -4.66
N ILE A 49 -5.81 6.55 -3.56
CA ILE A 49 -7.13 5.92 -3.57
C ILE A 49 -8.11 6.77 -4.41
N ALA A 50 -8.09 8.09 -4.22
CA ALA A 50 -8.97 9.00 -4.96
C ALA A 50 -8.69 9.00 -6.48
N GLU A 51 -7.42 8.92 -6.88
CA GLU A 51 -7.02 8.91 -8.29
C GLU A 51 -7.24 7.56 -8.98
N SER A 52 -6.97 6.46 -8.28
CA SER A 52 -7.01 5.12 -8.87
C SER A 52 -8.35 4.41 -8.68
N GLY A 53 -9.18 4.87 -7.73
CA GLY A 53 -10.44 4.22 -7.36
C GLY A 53 -10.27 2.88 -6.64
N VAL A 54 -9.04 2.49 -6.31
CA VAL A 54 -8.72 1.20 -5.67
C VAL A 54 -7.94 1.42 -4.36
N VAL A 55 -8.28 0.64 -3.34
CA VAL A 55 -7.49 0.56 -2.11
C VAL A 55 -6.32 -0.40 -2.36
N PRO A 56 -5.08 -0.03 -2.02
CA PRO A 56 -3.95 -0.93 -2.16
C PRO A 56 -4.18 -2.24 -1.41
N GLU A 57 -4.09 -3.37 -2.12
CA GLU A 57 -4.38 -4.70 -1.57
C GLU A 57 -3.50 -5.03 -0.36
N ILE A 58 -2.27 -4.52 -0.33
CA ILE A 58 -1.34 -4.63 0.81
C ILE A 58 -1.89 -4.09 2.14
N LEU A 59 -2.95 -3.27 2.11
CA LEU A 59 -3.62 -2.77 3.31
C LEU A 59 -4.80 -3.64 3.75
N LEU A 60 -5.24 -4.57 2.90
CA LEU A 60 -6.47 -5.33 3.06
C LEU A 60 -6.20 -6.82 3.32
N THR A 61 -5.10 -7.35 2.80
CA THR A 61 -4.73 -8.75 2.99
C THR A 61 -3.81 -8.91 4.22
N PRO A 62 -4.09 -9.87 5.10
CA PRO A 62 -3.13 -10.32 6.10
C PRO A 62 -1.77 -10.65 5.47
N GLU A 63 -0.69 -10.44 6.21
CA GLU A 63 0.70 -10.60 5.72
C GLU A 63 0.93 -11.96 5.05
N ASP A 64 0.39 -13.03 5.63
CA ASP A 64 0.49 -14.40 5.09
C ASP A 64 -0.25 -14.58 3.75
N GLU A 65 -1.38 -13.90 3.56
CA GLU A 65 -2.17 -13.94 2.32
C GLU A 65 -1.50 -13.10 1.23
N TYR A 66 -0.92 -11.96 1.61
CA TYR A 66 -0.14 -11.12 0.70
C TYR A 66 1.09 -11.87 0.18
N ASP A 67 1.82 -12.55 1.06
CA ASP A 67 3.00 -13.34 0.70
C ASP A 67 2.64 -14.48 -0.26
N ALA A 68 1.54 -15.19 0.00
CA ALA A 68 1.05 -16.26 -0.86
C ALA A 68 0.66 -15.73 -2.25
N TRP A 69 -0.07 -14.61 -2.30
CA TRP A 69 -0.43 -13.94 -3.54
C TRP A 69 0.81 -13.46 -4.32
N PHE A 70 1.78 -12.84 -3.64
CA PHE A 70 2.99 -12.32 -4.26
C PHE A 70 3.81 -13.45 -4.89
N ARG A 71 3.97 -14.57 -4.18
CA ARG A 71 4.65 -15.76 -4.71
C ARG A 71 3.91 -16.35 -5.91
N ALA A 72 2.58 -16.40 -5.87
CA ALA A 72 1.78 -16.86 -7.01
C ALA A 72 1.98 -15.96 -8.24
N LYS A 73 2.04 -14.64 -8.05
CA LYS A 73 2.28 -13.68 -9.15
C LYS A 73 3.71 -13.74 -9.71
N VAL A 74 4.70 -14.00 -8.87
CA VAL A 74 6.07 -14.26 -9.33
C VAL A 74 6.11 -15.54 -10.17
N GLN A 75 5.46 -16.60 -9.72
CA GLN A 75 5.41 -17.87 -10.46
C GLN A 75 4.68 -17.72 -11.79
N GLU A 76 3.54 -17.02 -11.82
CA GLU A 76 2.80 -16.69 -13.06
C GLU A 76 3.69 -15.96 -14.09
N ALA A 77 4.53 -15.03 -13.63
CA ALA A 77 5.44 -14.31 -14.52
C ALA A 77 6.62 -15.18 -15.02
N LEU A 78 7.08 -16.14 -14.23
CA LEU A 78 8.13 -17.09 -14.62
C LEU A 78 7.62 -18.14 -15.61
N ASP A 79 6.36 -18.55 -15.46
CA ASP A 79 5.72 -19.54 -16.32
C ASP A 79 5.15 -18.94 -17.63
N ASP A 80 5.20 -17.62 -17.79
CA ASP A 80 4.70 -16.93 -18.97
C ASP A 80 5.54 -17.27 -20.21
N PRO A 81 4.96 -17.91 -21.26
CA PRO A 81 5.70 -18.32 -22.44
C PRO A 81 6.03 -17.17 -23.40
N ARG A 82 5.55 -15.94 -23.12
CA ARG A 82 5.82 -14.78 -23.97
C ARG A 82 7.30 -14.42 -23.93
N PRO A 83 7.86 -13.94 -25.06
CA PRO A 83 9.26 -13.53 -25.10
C PRO A 83 9.50 -12.35 -24.15
N LEU A 84 10.63 -12.41 -23.45
CA LEU A 84 11.10 -11.29 -22.63
C LEU A 84 11.32 -10.06 -23.52
N ILE A 85 10.89 -8.90 -23.02
CA ILE A 85 11.11 -7.62 -23.69
C ILE A 85 12.45 -7.04 -23.21
N PRO A 86 13.33 -6.58 -24.11
CA PRO A 86 14.57 -5.92 -23.72
C PRO A 86 14.31 -4.71 -22.80
N GLY A 87 15.15 -4.54 -21.78
CA GLY A 87 15.00 -3.45 -20.80
C GLY A 87 14.93 -2.06 -21.45
N GLU A 88 15.74 -1.82 -22.49
CA GLU A 88 15.76 -0.55 -23.24
C GLU A 88 14.41 -0.24 -23.90
N GLU A 89 13.72 -1.25 -24.44
CA GLU A 89 12.39 -1.06 -25.04
C GLU A 89 11.33 -0.73 -23.97
N VAL A 90 11.40 -1.39 -22.82
CA VAL A 90 10.51 -1.12 -21.69
C VAL A 90 10.75 0.30 -21.16
N GLU A 91 12.01 0.70 -20.99
CA GLU A 91 12.39 2.04 -20.54
C GLU A 91 11.90 3.12 -21.50
N ALA A 92 12.11 2.95 -22.80
CA ALA A 92 11.64 3.86 -23.84
C ALA A 92 10.10 3.98 -23.83
N TYR A 93 9.40 2.85 -23.72
CA TYR A 93 7.94 2.81 -23.65
C TYR A 93 7.40 3.58 -22.44
N PHE A 94 7.96 3.35 -21.26
CA PHE A 94 7.53 4.06 -20.06
C PHE A 94 7.95 5.53 -20.04
N ALA A 95 9.10 5.88 -20.62
CA ALA A 95 9.50 7.28 -20.81
C ALA A 95 8.49 8.04 -21.66
N MET A 96 8.04 7.45 -22.77
CA MET A 96 6.98 8.01 -23.61
C MET A 96 5.67 8.19 -22.82
N LYS A 97 5.24 7.18 -22.06
CA LYS A 97 4.02 7.29 -21.23
C LYS A 97 4.10 8.39 -20.19
N ARG A 98 5.25 8.53 -19.51
CA ARG A 98 5.46 9.61 -18.54
C ARG A 98 5.41 10.98 -19.20
N ALA A 99 6.08 11.16 -20.35
CA ALA A 99 6.04 12.41 -21.10
C ALA A 99 4.62 12.79 -21.53
N ALA A 100 3.84 11.81 -22.03
CA ALA A 100 2.45 12.03 -22.41
C ALA A 100 1.57 12.42 -21.21
N LEU A 101 1.75 11.76 -20.07
CA LEU A 101 1.04 12.12 -18.84
C LEU A 101 1.43 13.52 -18.35
N SER A 102 2.72 13.86 -18.35
CA SER A 102 3.19 15.20 -17.98
C SER A 102 2.59 16.28 -18.87
N ALA A 103 2.46 16.03 -20.18
CA ALA A 103 1.81 16.94 -21.10
C ALA A 103 0.31 17.12 -20.80
N ARG A 104 -0.42 16.03 -20.49
CA ARG A 104 -1.84 16.09 -20.11
C ARG A 104 -2.05 16.90 -18.82
N ILE A 105 -1.22 16.66 -17.81
CA ILE A 105 -1.25 17.40 -16.54
C ILE A 105 -0.97 18.89 -16.79
N ALA A 106 0.02 19.22 -17.64
CA ALA A 106 0.33 20.61 -18.00
C ALA A 106 -0.82 21.29 -18.76
N ASN A 107 -1.60 20.53 -19.54
CA ASN A 107 -2.78 21.01 -20.26
C ASN A 107 -4.05 21.07 -19.38
N GLY A 108 -3.96 20.69 -18.10
CA GLY A 108 -5.10 20.70 -17.17
C GLY A 108 -6.10 19.56 -17.37
N GLU A 109 -5.75 18.56 -18.18
CA GLU A 109 -6.56 17.36 -18.41
C GLU A 109 -6.14 16.28 -17.38
N LYS A 110 -6.95 16.11 -16.33
CA LYS A 110 -6.82 14.98 -15.41
C LYS A 110 -7.32 13.70 -16.09
#